data_AF-A0A0P4WXJ8-F1
#
_entry.id   AF-A0A0P4WXJ8-F1
#
_cell.length_a   1.000
_cell.length_b   1.000
_cell.length_c   1.000
_cell.angle_alpha   90.00
_cell.angle_beta   90.00
_cell.angle_gamma   90.00
#
_symmetry.space_group_name_H-M   'P 1'
#
loop_
_entity.id
_entity.type
_entity.pdbx_description
1 polymer ?
#
loop_
_entity_poly.entity_id
_entity_poly.type
_entity_poly.pdbx_seq_one_letter_code
_entity_poly.pdbx_strand_id
1 'polypeptide(L)'
;MRTTVTCDVQMGDPPMTLMWMRDGHQLVPTTDLQLSQHDSFSSSLILTHVRPPHAGNYTCVARNEAREVSYTAQLLVRGNVLTNKKTLAPARTAQHRTAQHITPAPS
;
A
#
# COMPACT_ATOMS: atom_id res chain seq x y z
N MET A 1 6.37 -8.02 13.27
CA MET A 1 6.94 -6.95 12.41
C MET A 1 5.86 -5.90 12.21
N ARG A 2 6.15 -4.63 12.54
CA ARG A 2 5.30 -3.48 12.23
C ARG A 2 5.65 -2.97 10.83
N THR A 3 4.65 -2.52 10.08
CA THR A 3 4.85 -1.85 8.79
C THR A 3 3.97 -0.62 8.70
N THR A 4 4.47 0.42 8.05
CA THR A 4 3.72 1.66 7.82
C THR A 4 3.83 2.00 6.35
N VAL A 5 2.70 2.37 5.74
CA VAL A 5 2.61 2.90 4.38
C VAL A 5 2.09 4.33 4.48
N THR A 6 2.79 5.28 3.89
CA THR A 6 2.36 6.68 3.85
C THR A 6 1.83 7.03 2.46
N CYS A 7 0.87 7.93 2.43
CA CYS A 7 0.31 8.51 1.22
C CYS A 7 0.33 10.02 1.37
N ASP A 8 1.14 10.66 0.55
CA ASP A 8 1.43 12.09 0.61
C ASP A 8 1.15 12.72 -0.76
N VAL A 9 0.10 13.52 -0.85
CA VAL A 9 -0.30 14.22 -2.06
C VAL A 9 0.50 15.52 -2.18
N GLN A 10 1.33 15.61 -3.21
CA GLN A 10 2.24 16.75 -3.40
C GLN A 10 1.51 18.02 -3.86
N MET A 11 0.42 17.86 -4.63
CA MET A 11 -0.32 18.98 -5.23
C MET A 11 -1.80 18.62 -5.36
N GLY A 12 -2.68 19.57 -5.07
CA GLY A 12 -4.11 19.46 -5.24
C GLY A 12 -4.85 20.59 -4.52
N ASP A 13 -6.08 20.84 -4.94
CA ASP A 13 -6.92 21.88 -4.33
C ASP A 13 -7.81 21.29 -3.23
N PRO A 14 -7.91 21.94 -2.05
CA PRO A 14 -8.88 21.59 -1.03
C PRO A 14 -10.34 21.84 -1.50
N PRO A 15 -11.34 21.14 -0.93
CA PRO A 15 -11.20 20.07 0.07
C PRO A 15 -10.73 18.76 -0.58
N MET A 16 -9.65 18.20 -0.04
CA MET A 16 -9.11 16.90 -0.46
C MET A 16 -9.36 15.85 0.62
N THR A 17 -9.77 14.66 0.20
CA THR A 17 -10.00 13.52 1.08
C THR A 17 -9.12 12.36 0.67
N LEU A 18 -8.52 11.69 1.66
CA LEU A 18 -7.75 10.47 1.49
C LEU A 18 -8.52 9.26 2.00
N MET A 19 -8.50 8.18 1.23
CA MET A 19 -9.13 6.90 1.59
C MET A 19 -8.18 5.75 1.29
N TRP A 20 -8.20 4.73 2.15
CA TRP A 20 -7.42 3.52 1.97
C TRP A 20 -8.30 2.34 1.56
N MET A 21 -7.82 1.55 0.61
CA MET A 21 -8.43 0.30 0.15
C MET A 21 -7.42 -0.84 0.20
N ARG A 22 -7.92 -2.06 0.33
CA ARG A 22 -7.17 -3.30 0.12
C ARG A 22 -7.93 -4.20 -0.83
N ASP A 23 -7.29 -4.59 -1.92
CA ASP A 23 -7.86 -5.48 -2.96
C ASP A 23 -9.24 -4.98 -3.43
N GLY A 24 -9.34 -3.67 -3.68
CA GLY A 24 -10.57 -3.01 -4.14
C GLY A 24 -11.62 -2.73 -3.07
N HIS A 25 -11.40 -3.12 -1.81
CA HIS A 25 -12.35 -2.91 -0.71
C HIS A 25 -11.84 -1.84 0.24
N GLN A 26 -12.71 -0.90 0.64
CA GLN A 26 -12.36 0.12 1.61
C GLN A 26 -11.92 -0.52 2.93
N LEU A 27 -10.80 -0.03 3.47
CA LEU A 27 -10.25 -0.51 4.73
C LEU A 27 -10.98 0.13 5.91
N VAL A 28 -11.23 -0.70 6.92
CA VAL A 28 -11.74 -0.28 8.21
C VAL A 28 -10.66 -0.55 9.26
N PRO A 29 -10.39 0.40 10.19
CA PRO A 29 -9.45 0.17 11.27
C PRO A 29 -9.81 -1.08 12.10
N THR A 30 -8.80 -1.83 12.50
CA THR A 30 -8.91 -3.01 13.38
C THR A 30 -7.83 -2.96 14.45
N THR A 31 -7.78 -3.95 15.35
CA THR A 31 -6.72 -4.03 16.37
C THR A 31 -5.31 -4.06 15.79
N ASP A 32 -5.13 -4.69 14.62
CA ASP A 32 -3.82 -4.82 13.97
C ASP A 32 -3.57 -3.82 12.83
N LEU A 33 -4.59 -3.01 12.48
CA LEU A 33 -4.57 -2.07 11.35
C LEU A 33 -5.11 -0.72 11.79
N GLN A 34 -4.26 0.31 11.76
CA GLN A 34 -4.63 1.69 12.08
C GLN A 34 -4.55 2.55 10.82
N LEU A 35 -5.50 3.46 10.68
CA LEU A 35 -5.47 4.52 9.67
C LEU A 35 -5.32 5.84 10.41
N SER A 36 -4.26 6.58 10.12
CA SER A 36 -3.96 7.87 10.72
C SER A 36 -4.02 8.93 9.63
N GLN A 37 -4.97 9.86 9.73
CA GLN A 37 -5.03 11.02 8.86
C GLN A 37 -4.29 12.17 9.55
N HIS A 38 -3.24 12.69 8.92
CA HIS A 38 -2.45 13.80 9.47
C HIS A 38 -3.06 15.13 9.04
N ASP A 39 -3.44 15.23 7.76
CA ASP A 39 -4.16 16.37 7.19
C ASP A 39 -4.96 15.93 5.91
N SER A 40 -5.38 16.89 5.08
CA SER A 40 -6.12 16.61 3.83
C SER A 40 -5.27 16.01 2.70
N PHE A 41 -3.95 16.07 2.82
CA PHE A 41 -2.98 15.65 1.80
C PHE A 41 -2.05 14.52 2.29
N SER A 42 -2.01 14.23 3.60
CA SER A 42 -1.18 13.17 4.17
C SER A 42 -1.96 12.21 5.06
N SER A 43 -1.80 10.91 4.80
CA SER A 43 -2.35 9.82 5.62
C SER A 43 -1.39 8.64 5.69
N SER A 44 -1.46 7.90 6.79
CA SER A 44 -0.69 6.69 7.02
C SER A 44 -1.57 5.49 7.33
N LEU A 45 -1.25 4.35 6.73
CA LEU A 45 -1.75 3.04 7.10
C LEU A 45 -0.68 2.31 7.90
N ILE A 46 -1.02 1.84 9.09
CA ILE A 46 -0.09 1.20 10.03
C ILE A 46 -0.60 -0.20 10.33
N LEU A 47 0.21 -1.22 10.01
CA LEU A 47 0.00 -2.60 10.42
C LEU A 47 0.92 -2.92 11.60
N THR A 48 0.37 -3.16 12.78
CA THR A 48 1.17 -3.39 14.00
C THR A 48 1.80 -4.78 14.01
N HIS A 49 1.08 -5.79 13.51
CA HIS A 49 1.54 -7.18 13.41
C HIS A 49 1.24 -7.77 12.02
N VAL A 50 2.21 -7.65 11.10
CA VAL A 50 2.08 -8.24 9.75
C VAL A 50 2.04 -9.77 9.82
N ARG A 51 1.03 -10.38 9.18
CA ARG A 51 0.75 -11.82 9.09
C ARG A 51 0.36 -12.18 7.65
N PRO A 52 0.45 -13.46 7.22
CA PRO A 52 0.10 -13.84 5.85
C PRO A 52 -1.25 -13.32 5.33
N PRO A 53 -2.34 -13.24 6.13
CA PRO A 53 -3.61 -12.65 5.70
C PRO A 53 -3.60 -11.13 5.46
N HIS A 54 -2.50 -10.45 5.80
CA HIS A 54 -2.31 -9.03 5.49
C HIS A 54 -1.69 -8.84 4.11
N ALA A 55 -1.24 -9.89 3.42
CA ALA A 55 -0.80 -9.76 2.04
C ALA A 55 -1.95 -9.28 1.15
N GLY A 56 -1.66 -8.37 0.22
CA GLY A 56 -2.66 -7.77 -0.66
C GLY A 56 -2.18 -6.49 -1.32
N ASN A 57 -3.02 -5.91 -2.17
CA ASN A 57 -2.78 -4.64 -2.85
C ASN A 57 -3.44 -3.51 -2.05
N TYR A 58 -2.61 -2.63 -1.49
CA TYR A 58 -3.06 -1.48 -0.72
C TYR A 58 -3.09 -0.25 -1.61
N THR A 59 -4.26 0.39 -1.71
CA THR A 59 -4.48 1.56 -2.57
C THR A 59 -4.83 2.76 -1.71
N CYS A 60 -4.08 3.85 -1.87
CA CYS A 60 -4.50 5.16 -1.39
C CYS A 60 -5.25 5.88 -2.51
N VAL A 61 -6.42 6.44 -2.20
CA VAL A 61 -7.25 7.22 -3.09
C VAL A 61 -7.29 8.65 -2.57
N ALA A 62 -6.86 9.60 -3.40
CA ALA A 62 -6.98 11.02 -3.14
C ALA A 62 -8.05 11.62 -4.04
N ARG A 63 -9.00 12.35 -3.45
CA ARG A 63 -10.16 12.88 -4.17
C ARG A 63 -10.44 14.32 -3.78
N ASN A 64 -10.72 15.14 -4.78
CA ASN A 64 -11.45 16.40 -4.65
C ASN A 64 -12.66 16.41 -5.59
N GLU A 65 -13.37 17.53 -5.69
CA GLU A 65 -14.58 17.65 -6.53
C GLU A 65 -14.29 17.47 -8.03
N ALA A 66 -13.09 17.84 -8.49
CA ALA A 66 -12.72 17.79 -9.89
C ALA A 66 -12.15 16.43 -10.32
N ARG A 67 -11.43 15.73 -9.42
CA ARG A 67 -10.65 14.55 -9.77
C ARG A 67 -10.50 13.59 -8.60
N GLU A 68 -10.43 12.31 -8.96
CA GLU A 68 -9.93 11.23 -8.12
C GLU A 68 -8.65 10.65 -8.73
N VAL A 69 -7.62 10.48 -7.91
CA VAL A 69 -6.36 9.81 -8.27
C VAL A 69 -6.06 8.74 -7.24
N SER A 70 -5.40 7.66 -7.66
CA SER A 70 -5.05 6.59 -6.74
C SER A 70 -3.67 6.03 -7.00
N TYR A 71 -3.05 5.50 -5.95
CA TYR A 71 -1.76 4.82 -6.02
C TYR A 71 -1.84 3.50 -5.26
N THR A 72 -1.33 2.43 -5.87
CA THR A 72 -1.40 1.07 -5.32
C THR A 72 0.00 0.52 -5.07
N ALA A 73 0.21 -0.04 -3.89
CA ALA A 73 1.40 -0.77 -3.50
C ALA A 73 1.05 -2.19 -3.04
N GLN A 74 1.87 -3.17 -3.41
CA GLN A 74 1.65 -4.57 -3.02
C GLN A 74 2.43 -4.88 -1.73
N LEU A 75 1.72 -5.43 -0.73
CA LEU A 75 2.34 -5.99 0.46
C LEU A 75 2.51 -7.50 0.30
N LEU A 76 3.77 -7.95 0.25
CA LEU A 76 4.13 -9.37 0.23
C LEU A 76 4.54 -9.81 1.65
N VAL A 77 3.93 -10.88 2.14
CA VAL A 77 4.26 -11.46 3.45
C VAL A 77 4.83 -12.85 3.26
N ARG A 78 6.10 -13.05 3.65
CA ARG A 78 6.73 -14.37 3.63
C ARG A 78 6.26 -15.18 4.82
N GLY A 79 5.53 -16.26 4.57
CA GLY A 79 5.22 -17.28 5.57
C GLY A 79 6.19 -18.44 5.46
N ASN A 80 6.63 -19.00 6.60
CA ASN A 80 7.25 -20.31 6.62
C ASN A 80 6.15 -21.34 6.37
N VAL A 81 5.95 -21.71 5.11
CA VAL A 81 5.10 -22.85 4.78
C VAL A 81 5.90 -24.10 5.12
N LEU A 82 5.54 -24.82 6.19
CA LEU A 82 6.01 -26.18 6.43
C LEU A 82 5.36 -27.13 5.42
N THR A 83 5.54 -26.88 4.13
CA THR A 83 5.19 -27.81 3.06
C THR A 83 6.26 -28.88 3.05
N ASN A 84 5.95 -30.03 3.65
CA ASN A 84 6.71 -31.25 3.43
C ASN A 84 6.44 -31.72 1.98
N LYS A 85 7.08 -31.09 0.98
CA LYS A 85 7.08 -31.54 -0.43
C LYS A 85 8.44 -31.31 -1.09
N LYS A 86 9.05 -32.45 -1.38
CA LYS A 86 10.24 -32.75 -2.18
C LYS A 86 10.29 -31.97 -3.50
N THR A 87 11.43 -31.29 -3.69
CA THR A 87 12.15 -30.92 -4.94
C THR A 87 11.36 -30.34 -6.12
N LEU A 88 11.66 -29.08 -6.49
CA LEU A 88 12.01 -28.71 -7.87
C LEU A 88 12.99 -27.51 -7.86
N ALA A 89 13.96 -27.55 -8.78
CA ALA A 89 15.23 -26.83 -8.79
C ALA A 89 15.13 -25.32 -9.18
N PRO A 90 16.23 -24.55 -9.21
CA PRO A 90 16.21 -23.09 -9.10
C PRO A 90 15.89 -22.41 -10.44
N ALA A 91 14.90 -21.51 -10.43
CA ALA A 91 14.68 -20.59 -11.54
C ALA A 91 15.33 -19.23 -11.22
N ARG A 92 16.53 -19.05 -11.79
CA ARG A 92 17.23 -17.81 -12.18
C ARG A 92 16.85 -16.49 -11.50
N THR A 93 17.84 -15.94 -10.83
CA THR A 93 18.02 -14.54 -10.41
C THR A 93 17.55 -13.54 -11.49
N ALA A 94 16.65 -12.64 -11.12
CA ALA A 94 16.36 -11.42 -11.88
C ALA A 94 16.41 -10.22 -10.91
N GLN A 95 17.08 -9.17 -11.36
CA GLN A 95 17.69 -8.11 -10.58
C GLN A 95 16.68 -7.15 -9.93
N HIS A 96 17.04 -6.62 -8.77
CA HIS A 96 16.39 -5.49 -8.12
C HIS A 96 16.26 -4.30 -9.09
N ARG A 97 15.04 -3.81 -9.31
CA ARG A 97 14.83 -2.41 -9.75
C ARG A 97 14.09 -1.67 -8.67
N THR A 98 14.83 -0.80 -8.00
CA THR A 98 14.36 0.29 -7.17
C THR A 98 13.48 1.21 -8.03
N ALA A 99 12.21 1.37 -7.71
CA ALA A 99 11.39 2.42 -8.29
C ALA A 99 11.63 3.70 -7.47
N GLN A 100 12.59 4.50 -7.92
CA GLN A 100 12.77 5.88 -7.47
C GLN A 100 11.85 6.78 -8.30
N HIS A 101 11.16 7.70 -7.61
CA HIS A 101 10.56 8.96 -8.08
C HIS A 101 9.97 9.01 -9.50
N ILE A 102 8.65 9.18 -9.62
CA ILE A 102 7.99 9.51 -10.90
C ILE A 102 7.17 10.78 -10.70
N THR A 103 7.62 11.86 -11.33
CA THR A 103 6.93 13.15 -11.46
C THR A 103 5.69 13.01 -12.36
N PRO A 104 4.62 13.80 -12.15
CA PRO A 104 3.47 13.80 -13.05
C PRO A 104 3.85 14.39 -14.42
N ALA A 105 3.32 13.77 -15.48
CA ALA A 105 3.45 14.26 -16.85
C ALA A 105 2.72 15.60 -17.04
N PRO A 106 3.28 16.57 -17.78
CA PRO A 106 2.57 17.80 -18.12
C PRO A 106 1.65 17.59 -19.34
N SER A 107 0.54 18.32 -19.35
CA SER A 107 -0.30 18.57 -20.53
C SER A 107 0.36 19.57 -21.48
#